data_AF-A0A2P1ERL9-F1
#
_entry.id   AF-A0A2P1ERL9-F1
#
_cell.length_a   1.000
_cell.length_b   1.000
_cell.length_c   1.000
_cell.angle_alpha   90.00
_cell.angle_beta   90.00
_cell.angle_gamma   90.00
#
_symmetry.space_group_name_H-M   'P 1'
#
loop_
_entity.id
_entity.type
_entity.pdbx_description
1 polymer ?
#
loop_
_entity_poly.entity_id
_entity_poly.type
_entity_poly.pdbx_seq_one_letter_code
_entity_poly.pdbx_strand_id
1 'polypeptide(L)' 'MFLQVVLSESQNKYTSMYDNIDLNEVVRNERLLKNYVNCLLDEGRCTPDGAELRKNLPDAIINDCNKCTEKQKE' A
#
# COMPACT_ATOMS: atom_id res chain seq x y z
N MET A 1 -34.69 10.63 16.41
CA MET A 1 -33.91 11.50 15.50
C MET A 1 -32.48 11.52 16.01
N PHE A 2 -31.70 10.50 15.65
CA PHE A 2 -30.29 10.41 16.01
C PHE A 2 -29.50 10.95 14.81
N LEU A 3 -28.89 12.13 14.96
CA LEU A 3 -28.02 12.68 13.93
C LEU A 3 -26.83 11.74 13.75
N GLN A 4 -26.75 11.09 12.58
CA GLN A 4 -25.53 10.47 12.11
C GLN A 4 -24.59 11.59 11.69
N VAL A 5 -23.58 11.88 12.51
CA VAL A 5 -22.44 12.69 12.09
C VAL A 5 -21.65 11.85 11.11
N VAL A 6 -21.86 12.07 9.82
CA VAL A 6 -20.98 11.54 8.79
C VAL A 6 -19.68 12.33 8.89
N LEU A 7 -18.69 11.78 9.60
CA LEU A 7 -17.32 12.29 9.57
C LEU A 7 -16.83 12.14 8.12
N SER A 8 -16.90 13.23 7.35
CA SER A 8 -16.21 13.31 6.06
C SER A 8 -14.71 13.32 6.37
N GLU A 9 -14.14 12.13 6.38
CA GLU A 9 -12.71 11.92 6.42
C GLU A 9 -12.11 12.44 5.11
N SER A 10 -11.82 13.74 5.07
CA SER A 10 -10.77 14.31 4.22
C SER A 10 -9.40 13.75 4.66
N GLN A 11 -9.28 12.43 4.73
CA GLN A 11 -8.08 11.73 5.15
C GLN A 11 -7.11 11.79 4.00
N ASN A 12 -5.90 12.28 4.29
CA ASN A 12 -4.75 12.15 3.42
C ASN A 12 -4.40 10.66 3.26
N LYS A 13 -5.18 9.95 2.45
CA LYS A 13 -4.93 8.56 2.10
C LYS A 13 -3.69 8.47 1.20
N TYR A 14 -3.05 7.30 1.19
CA TYR A 14 -2.05 7.00 0.16
C TYR A 14 -2.71 7.02 -1.22
N THR A 15 -1.90 7.21 -2.25
CA THR A 15 -2.39 7.18 -3.63
C THR A 15 -3.04 5.84 -3.95
N SER A 16 -4.16 5.87 -4.67
CA SER A 16 -4.85 4.68 -5.17
C SER A 16 -4.38 4.25 -6.57
N MET A 17 -3.38 4.94 -7.13
CA MET A 17 -2.89 4.71 -8.51
C MET A 17 -2.48 3.26 -8.77
N TYR A 18 -1.99 2.56 -7.73
CA TYR A 18 -1.48 1.20 -7.82
C TYR A 18 -2.39 0.14 -7.18
N ASP A 19 -3.60 0.51 -6.79
CA ASP A 19 -4.53 -0.41 -6.14
C ASP A 19 -4.94 -1.56 -7.07
N ASN A 20 -4.77 -1.44 -8.39
CA ASN A 20 -5.12 -2.48 -9.37
C ASN A 20 -4.00 -3.48 -9.69
N ILE A 21 -2.92 -3.50 -8.92
CA ILE A 21 -1.88 -4.52 -9.06
C ILE A 21 -2.44 -5.90 -8.71
N ASP A 22 -2.07 -6.91 -9.52
CA ASP A 22 -2.38 -8.30 -9.22
C ASP A 22 -1.43 -8.83 -8.13
N LEU A 23 -1.85 -8.71 -6.87
CA LEU A 23 -1.09 -9.23 -5.72
C LEU A 23 -0.90 -10.75 -5.80
N ASN A 24 -1.84 -11.49 -6.40
CA ASN A 24 -1.71 -12.94 -6.53
C ASN A 24 -0.59 -13.31 -7.50
N GLU A 25 -0.45 -12.58 -8.60
CA GLU A 25 0.67 -12.76 -9.53
C GLU A 25 2.01 -12.46 -8.84
N VAL A 26 2.10 -11.31 -8.14
CA VAL A 26 3.32 -10.88 -7.45
C VAL A 26 3.76 -11.91 -6.41
N VAL A 27 2.84 -12.38 -5.56
CA VAL A 27 3.17 -13.30 -4.45
C VAL A 27 3.43 -14.72 -4.93
N ARG A 28 2.77 -15.19 -6.00
CA ARG A 28 2.97 -16.56 -6.53
C ARG A 28 4.17 -16.68 -7.46
N ASN A 29 4.69 -15.57 -7.97
CA ASN A 29 5.85 -15.55 -8.84
C ASN A 29 7.11 -15.20 -8.03
N GLU A 30 7.93 -16.20 -7.72
CA GLU A 30 9.15 -16.05 -6.91
C GLU A 30 10.08 -14.94 -7.41
N ARG A 31 10.21 -14.80 -8.74
CA ARG A 31 11.04 -13.75 -9.34
C ARG A 31 10.47 -12.35 -9.08
N LEU A 32 9.15 -12.18 -9.17
CA LEU A 32 8.51 -10.89 -8.90
C LEU A 32 8.58 -10.57 -7.42
N LEU A 33 8.18 -11.51 -6.56
CA LEU A 33 8.24 -11.34 -5.10
C LEU A 33 9.65 -10.94 -4.63
N LYS A 34 10.68 -11.63 -5.13
CA LYS A 34 12.07 -11.31 -4.80
C LYS A 34 12.45 -9.88 -5.20
N ASN A 35 11.98 -9.39 -6.35
CA ASN A 35 12.25 -8.01 -6.76
C ASN A 35 11.58 -6.99 -5.83
N TYR A 36 10.34 -7.23 -5.39
CA TYR A 36 9.67 -6.38 -4.41
C TYR A 36 10.38 -6.39 -3.06
N VAL A 37 10.77 -7.57 -2.55
CA VAL A 37 11.53 -7.69 -1.30
C VAL A 37 12.87 -6.96 -1.39
N ASN A 38 13.65 -7.18 -2.45
CA ASN A 38 14.92 -6.49 -2.65
C ASN A 38 14.73 -4.97 -2.76
N CYS A 39 13.65 -4.51 -3.40
CA CYS A 39 13.32 -3.08 -3.43
C CYS A 39 13.07 -2.53 -2.01
N LEU A 40 12.27 -3.22 -1.19
CA LEU A 40 11.96 -2.83 0.19
C LEU A 40 13.18 -2.82 1.11
N LEU A 41 14.19 -3.67 0.82
CA LEU A 41 15.45 -3.76 1.57
C LEU A 41 16.56 -2.84 1.03
N ASP A 42 16.29 -2.01 0.02
CA ASP A 42 17.31 -1.20 -0.67
C ASP A 42 18.43 -2.02 -1.34
N GLU A 43 18.17 -3.30 -1.66
CA GLU A 43 19.10 -4.24 -2.29
C GLU A 43 18.87 -4.40 -3.80
N GLY A 44 17.91 -3.66 -4.37
CA GLY A 44 17.52 -3.79 -5.77
C GLY A 44 16.77 -2.59 -6.32
N ARG A 45 16.47 -2.66 -7.62
CA ARG A 45 15.65 -1.63 -8.29
C ARG A 45 14.18 -1.79 -7.89
N CYS A 46 13.51 -0.65 -7.72
CA CYS A 46 12.07 -0.62 -7.52
C CYS A 46 11.34 -0.33 -8.83
N THR A 47 10.22 -1.01 -9.04
CA THR A 47 9.16 -0.54 -9.93
C THR A 47 8.49 0.71 -9.31
N PRO A 48 7.76 1.52 -10.09
CA PRO A 48 7.08 2.71 -9.55
C PRO A 48 6.14 2.41 -8.38
N ASP A 49 5.42 1.29 -8.47
CA ASP A 49 4.55 0.77 -7.42
C ASP A 49 5.31 0.30 -6.18
N GLY A 50 6.38 -0.50 -6.35
CA GLY A 50 7.23 -0.94 -5.24
C GLY A 50 7.92 0.23 -4.54
N ALA A 51 8.27 1.29 -5.27
CA ALA A 51 8.83 2.51 -4.69
C ALA A 51 7.80 3.26 -3.84
N GLU A 52 6.55 3.34 -4.29
CA GLU A 52 5.45 3.95 -3.53
C GLU A 52 5.13 3.11 -2.28
N LEU A 53 5.11 1.78 -2.40
CA LEU A 53 4.97 0.88 -1.27
C LEU A 53 6.11 1.11 -0.26
N ARG A 54 7.36 1.07 -0.69
CA ARG A 54 8.53 1.28 0.18
C ARG A 54 8.48 2.61 0.94
N LYS A 55 8.05 3.67 0.25
CA LYS A 55 7.93 5.01 0.83
C LYS A 55 6.87 5.07 1.94
N ASN A 56 5.74 4.39 1.76
CA ASN A 56 4.60 4.49 2.68
C ASN A 56 4.55 3.38 3.72
N LEU A 57 5.19 2.22 3.47
CA LEU A 57 5.14 1.03 4.32
C LEU A 57 5.54 1.29 5.79
N PRO A 58 6.60 2.08 6.10
CA PRO A 58 6.94 2.38 7.49
C PRO A 58 5.83 3.15 8.22
N ASP A 59 5.22 4.16 7.57
CA ASP A 59 4.11 4.94 8.12
C ASP A 59 2.85 4.06 8.28
N ALA A 60 2.59 3.17 7.32
CA ALA A 60 1.46 2.24 7.36
C ALA A 60 1.57 1.26 8.53
N ILE A 61 2.76 0.74 8.84
CA ILE A 61 2.97 -0.16 9.98
C ILE A 61 2.84 0.60 11.30
N ILE A 62 3.38 1.81 11.41
CA ILE A 62 3.35 2.61 12.65
C ILE A 62 1.93 3.06 13.00
N ASN A 63 1.09 3.33 11.99
CA ASN A 63 -0.24 3.89 12.18
C ASN A 63 -1.37 2.91 11.84
N ASP A 64 -1.11 1.59 11.88
CA ASP A 64 -2.11 0.55 11.61
C ASP A 64 -2.90 0.78 10.30
N CYS A 65 -2.19 1.17 9.23
CA CYS A 65 -2.74 1.42 7.90
C CYS A 65 -3.88 2.47 7.90
N ASN A 66 -3.89 3.44 8.82
CA ASN A 66 -4.97 4.44 8.91
C ASN A 66 -5.15 5.27 7.62
N LYS A 67 -4.06 5.50 6.88
CA LYS A 67 -4.04 6.18 5.57
C LYS A 67 -4.19 5.25 4.37
N CYS A 68 -4.29 3.94 4.56
CA CYS A 68 -4.50 3.00 3.46
C CYS A 68 -5.90 3.16 2.86
N THR A 69 -6.00 2.94 1.55
CA THR A 69 -7.28 2.71 0.88
C THR A 69 -7.88 1.37 1.35
N GLU A 70 -9.17 1.14 1.10
CA GLU A 70 -9.78 -0.14 1.49
C GLU A 70 -9.11 -1.32 0.78
N LYS A 71 -8.75 -1.16 -0.50
CA LYS A 71 -8.05 -2.19 -1.27
C LYS A 71 -6.62 -2.47 -0.77
N GLN A 72 -5.96 -1.49 -0.17
CA GLN A 72 -4.62 -1.66 0.41
C GLN A 72 -4.65 -2.39 1.77
N LYS A 73 -5.83 -2.52 2.40
CA LYS A 73 -6.00 -3.23 3.69
C LYS A 73 -6.41 -4.71 3.52
N GLU A 74 -6.95 -5.07 2.36
CA GLU A 74 -7.36 -6.44 2.00
C GLU A 74 -6.15 -7.35 1.76
#